data_AF-A0A1B6C7W7-F1
#
_entry.id   AF-A0A1B6C7W7-F1
#
_cell.length_a   1.000
_cell.length_b   1.000
_cell.length_c   1.000
_cell.angle_alpha   90.00
_cell.angle_beta   90.00
_cell.angle_gamma   90.00
#
_symmetry.space_group_name_H-M   'P 1'
#
loop_
_entity.id
_entity.type
_entity.pdbx_description
1 polymer ?
#
loop_
_entity_poly.entity_id
_entity_poly.type
_entity_poly.pdbx_seq_one_letter_code
_entity_poly.pdbx_strand_id
1 'polypeptide(L)'
;GMAPNRSNWENFKYVMLVNAFYGPNFNNLIIPAAILQPPLYSTELPLYMNFGGIATIIGHEITHGFDDLGRHYNSIGKLEDWWGDDGKLAYQKRMQCVIDQANNYTVKDLKN
;
A
#
# COMPACT_ATOMS: atom_id res chain seq x y z
N GLY A 1 -22.50 -7.72 -5.58
CA GLY A 1 -22.06 -8.15 -4.24
C GLY A 1 -22.17 -6.95 -3.32
N MET A 2 -22.72 -7.12 -2.12
CA MET A 2 -22.80 -6.04 -1.13
C MET A 2 -21.39 -5.66 -0.65
N ALA A 3 -21.17 -4.38 -0.36
CA ALA A 3 -19.93 -3.93 0.26
C ALA A 3 -19.72 -4.64 1.62
N PRO A 4 -18.48 -5.00 1.98
CA PRO A 4 -18.23 -5.70 3.23
C PRO A 4 -18.49 -4.79 4.44
N ASN A 5 -18.83 -5.38 5.58
CA ASN A 5 -19.02 -4.65 6.84
C ASN A 5 -17.68 -4.08 7.33
N ARG A 6 -17.57 -2.75 7.35
CA ARG A 6 -16.34 -2.00 7.70
C ARG A 6 -16.22 -1.70 9.20
N SER A 7 -17.22 -2.04 10.00
CA SER A 7 -17.25 -1.77 11.43
C SER A 7 -16.70 -2.91 12.29
N ASN A 8 -16.34 -4.06 11.67
CA ASN A 8 -15.79 -5.18 12.44
C ASN A 8 -14.31 -4.94 12.77
N TRP A 9 -14.06 -4.71 14.04
CA TRP A 9 -12.75 -4.48 14.64
C TRP A 9 -12.11 -5.77 15.21
N GLU A 10 -12.77 -6.93 15.11
CA GLU A 10 -12.24 -8.19 15.63
C GLU A 10 -10.95 -8.66 14.93
N ASN A 11 -10.61 -8.05 13.78
CA ASN A 11 -9.34 -8.25 13.07
C ASN A 11 -8.17 -7.39 13.60
N PHE A 12 -8.37 -6.51 14.60
CA PHE A 12 -7.31 -5.69 15.22
C PHE A 12 -6.39 -6.50 16.17
N LYS A 13 -6.05 -7.74 15.82
CA LYS A 13 -4.96 -8.49 16.50
C LYS A 13 -3.58 -7.86 16.27
N TYR A 14 -3.52 -6.78 15.48
CA TYR A 14 -2.30 -6.18 14.96
C TYR A 14 -1.95 -4.82 15.55
N VAL A 15 -2.64 -4.34 16.60
CA VAL A 15 -2.37 -3.01 17.20
C VAL A 15 -0.90 -2.86 17.64
N MET A 16 -0.27 -3.96 18.05
CA MET A 16 1.13 -4.01 18.49
C MET A 16 2.14 -4.25 17.35
N LEU A 17 1.69 -4.39 16.11
CA LEU A 17 2.61 -4.53 14.97
C LEU A 17 3.14 -3.17 14.54
N VAL A 18 4.46 -3.07 14.42
CA VAL A 18 5.14 -1.95 13.75
C VAL A 18 5.12 -2.22 12.25
N ASN A 19 3.94 -2.10 11.65
CA ASN A 19 3.71 -2.28 10.22
C ASN A 19 2.45 -1.50 9.77
N ALA A 20 2.17 -1.45 8.46
CA ALA A 20 0.95 -0.92 7.87
C ALA A 20 0.44 -1.88 6.79
N PHE A 21 -0.85 -1.79 6.44
CA PHE A 21 -1.46 -2.72 5.47
C PHE A 21 -2.59 -2.08 4.66
N TYR A 22 -2.70 -2.49 3.40
CA TYR A 22 -3.87 -2.28 2.55
C TYR A 22 -4.71 -3.55 2.40
N GLY A 23 -6.03 -3.43 2.59
CA GLY A 23 -6.98 -4.52 2.43
C GLY A 23 -7.82 -4.36 1.15
N PRO A 24 -7.50 -5.04 0.03
CA PRO A 24 -8.17 -4.82 -1.26
C PRO A 24 -9.67 -5.14 -1.21
N ASN A 25 -10.05 -6.21 -0.51
CA ASN A 25 -11.45 -6.65 -0.40
C ASN A 25 -12.34 -5.63 0.33
N PHE A 26 -11.76 -4.79 1.20
CA PHE A 26 -12.48 -3.78 1.97
C PHE A 26 -12.19 -2.35 1.47
N ASN A 27 -11.22 -2.20 0.56
CA ASN A 27 -10.64 -0.93 0.15
C ASN A 27 -10.31 -0.04 1.36
N ASN A 28 -9.49 -0.56 2.27
CA ASN A 28 -9.15 0.12 3.53
C ASN A 28 -7.64 0.10 3.81
N LEU A 29 -7.22 1.08 4.61
CA LEU A 29 -5.87 1.19 5.16
C LEU A 29 -5.94 0.84 6.65
N ILE A 30 -4.97 0.05 7.12
CA ILE A 30 -4.82 -0.32 8.53
C ILE A 30 -3.49 0.25 9.01
N ILE A 31 -3.55 1.24 9.89
CA ILE A 31 -2.40 1.88 10.52
C ILE A 31 -2.44 1.63 12.04
N PRO A 32 -1.79 0.56 12.52
CA PRO A 32 -1.67 0.24 13.95
C PRO A 32 -1.06 1.36 14.79
N ALA A 33 -1.42 1.43 16.07
CA ALA A 33 -0.84 2.42 16.98
C ALA A 33 0.68 2.26 17.13
N ALA A 34 1.19 1.02 17.10
CA ALA A 34 2.62 0.75 17.28
C ALA A 34 3.52 1.27 16.16
N ILE A 35 3.01 1.60 14.97
CA ILE A 35 3.83 2.27 13.93
C ILE A 35 3.90 3.80 14.12
N LEU A 36 2.98 4.38 14.91
CA LEU A 36 2.86 5.82 15.12
C LEU A 36 3.82 6.34 16.21
N GLN A 37 5.11 6.07 16.04
CA GLN A 37 6.17 6.48 16.97
C GLN A 37 7.40 6.96 16.19
N PRO A 38 8.32 7.71 16.83
CA PRO A 38 9.58 8.09 16.21
C PRO A 38 10.38 6.86 15.74
N PRO A 39 11.08 6.93 14.60
CA PRO A 39 11.28 8.12 13.75
C PRO A 39 10.15 8.35 12.72
N LEU A 40 9.12 7.52 12.70
CA LEU A 40 8.08 7.56 11.65
C LEU A 40 7.05 8.66 11.90
N TYR A 41 6.65 8.85 13.15
CA TYR A 41 5.68 9.88 13.54
C TYR A 41 5.91 10.38 14.97
N SER A 42 5.81 11.69 15.17
CA SER A 42 5.59 12.31 16.48
C SER A 42 5.06 13.73 16.31
N THR A 43 4.28 14.20 17.28
CA THR A 43 3.76 15.59 17.31
C THR A 43 4.86 16.62 17.56
N GLU A 44 6.01 16.19 18.04
CA GLU A 44 7.19 17.00 18.34
C GLU A 44 8.17 17.06 17.16
N LEU A 45 8.03 16.17 16.17
CA LEU A 45 8.88 16.19 14.97
C LEU A 45 8.42 17.29 14.00
N PRO A 46 9.37 18.02 13.38
CA PRO A 46 9.09 18.84 12.20
C PRO A 46 8.26 18.11 11.15
N LEU A 47 7.32 18.84 10.55
CA LEU A 47 6.35 18.30 9.61
C LEU A 47 7.00 17.52 8.45
N TYR A 48 8.14 17.99 7.93
CA TYR A 48 8.86 17.30 6.85
C TYR A 48 9.35 15.91 7.26
N MET A 49 9.66 15.68 8.54
CA MET A 49 10.04 14.33 9.02
C MET A 49 8.82 13.43 9.08
N ASN A 50 7.67 13.93 9.52
CA ASN A 50 6.42 13.17 9.48
C ASN A 50 5.99 12.86 8.02
N PHE A 51 6.27 13.76 7.06
CA PHE A 51 6.04 13.49 5.64
C PHE A 51 6.98 12.41 5.08
N GLY A 52 8.27 12.48 5.43
CA GLY A 52 9.25 11.46 5.03
C GLY A 52 9.05 10.11 5.71
N GLY A 53 8.49 10.09 6.92
CA GLY A 53 8.16 8.90 7.69
C GLY A 53 6.76 8.40 7.38
N ILE A 54 5.82 8.64 8.31
CA ILE A 54 4.50 8.03 8.27
C ILE A 54 3.68 8.40 7.03
N ALA A 55 3.81 9.62 6.47
CA ALA A 55 3.03 9.96 5.28
C ALA A 55 3.50 9.20 4.04
N THR A 56 4.80 8.88 3.94
CA THR A 56 5.33 8.01 2.88
C THR A 56 4.76 6.58 3.00
N ILE A 57 4.63 6.07 4.23
CA ILE A 57 4.01 4.76 4.49
C ILE A 57 2.51 4.79 4.14
N ILE A 58 1.78 5.83 4.54
CA ILE A 58 0.37 5.99 4.14
C ILE A 58 0.24 6.06 2.61
N GLY A 59 1.13 6.79 1.94
CA GLY A 59 1.19 6.84 0.48
C GLY A 59 1.45 5.45 -0.15
N HIS A 60 2.36 4.68 0.42
CA HIS A 60 2.65 3.31 0.02
C HIS A 60 1.41 2.41 0.13
N GLU A 61 0.71 2.44 1.25
CA GLU A 61 -0.51 1.65 1.43
C GLU A 61 -1.65 2.10 0.49
N ILE A 62 -1.75 3.39 0.17
CA ILE A 62 -2.68 3.87 -0.87
C ILE A 62 -2.31 3.30 -2.24
N THR A 63 -1.01 3.25 -2.58
CA THR A 63 -0.57 2.72 -3.87
C THR A 63 -0.83 1.22 -4.04
N HIS A 64 -0.94 0.45 -2.96
CA HIS A 64 -1.39 -0.94 -3.02
C HIS A 64 -2.82 -1.10 -3.55
N GLY A 65 -3.66 -0.07 -3.50
CA GLY A 65 -4.95 -0.07 -4.20
C GLY A 65 -4.86 -0.03 -5.73
N PHE A 66 -3.68 0.27 -6.26
CA PHE A 66 -3.44 0.50 -7.69
C PHE A 66 -2.22 -0.26 -8.23
N ASP A 67 -1.60 -1.12 -7.43
CA ASP A 67 -0.53 -2.00 -7.88
C ASP A 67 -1.07 -3.10 -8.82
N ASP A 68 -0.20 -4.03 -9.22
CA ASP A 68 -0.52 -5.09 -10.18
C ASP A 68 -1.66 -6.00 -9.70
N LEU A 69 -1.92 -6.10 -8.39
CA LEU A 69 -3.02 -6.86 -7.81
C LEU A 69 -4.21 -5.95 -7.47
N GLY A 70 -3.96 -4.83 -6.77
CA GLY A 70 -4.97 -3.92 -6.26
C GLY A 70 -5.80 -3.27 -7.35
N ARG A 71 -5.20 -2.96 -8.51
CA ARG A 71 -5.89 -2.34 -9.65
C ARG A 71 -7.09 -3.14 -10.16
N HIS A 72 -7.17 -4.43 -9.85
CA HIS A 72 -8.28 -5.30 -10.26
C HIS A 72 -9.50 -5.23 -9.33
N TYR A 73 -9.38 -4.51 -8.20
CA TYR A 73 -10.47 -4.30 -7.26
C TYR A 73 -11.06 -2.91 -7.46
N ASN A 74 -12.38 -2.83 -7.59
CA ASN A 74 -13.07 -1.55 -7.68
C ASN A 74 -13.18 -0.87 -6.29
N SER A 75 -13.80 0.31 -6.23
CA SER A 75 -13.87 1.12 -5.00
C SER A 75 -14.61 0.48 -3.82
N ILE A 76 -15.37 -0.59 -4.05
CA ILE A 76 -16.07 -1.36 -3.01
C ILE A 76 -15.36 -2.69 -2.68
N GLY A 77 -14.19 -2.94 -3.24
CA GLY A 77 -13.38 -4.14 -2.99
C GLY A 77 -13.84 -5.37 -3.76
N LYS A 78 -14.54 -5.20 -4.88
CA LYS A 78 -14.96 -6.29 -5.76
C LYS A 78 -13.96 -6.43 -6.92
N LEU A 79 -13.55 -7.67 -7.19
CA LEU A 79 -12.75 -8.00 -8.38
C LEU A 79 -13.56 -7.73 -9.64
N GLU A 80 -13.10 -6.77 -10.44
CA GLU A 80 -13.78 -6.26 -11.62
C GLU A 80 -12.78 -5.52 -12.52
N ASP A 81 -12.78 -5.80 -13.82
CA ASP A 81 -11.96 -5.01 -14.75
C ASP A 81 -12.65 -3.68 -15.02
N TRP A 82 -12.26 -2.65 -14.27
CA TRP A 82 -12.82 -1.30 -14.35
C TRP A 82 -11.94 -0.33 -15.17
N TRP A 83 -10.86 -0.82 -15.77
CA TRP A 83 -9.95 -0.02 -16.59
C TRP A 83 -10.28 -0.16 -18.07
N GLY A 84 -10.27 0.95 -18.80
CA GLY A 84 -10.27 0.93 -20.27
C GLY A 84 -8.97 0.35 -20.84
N ASP A 85 -9.02 -0.14 -22.08
CA ASP A 85 -7.89 -0.82 -22.73
C ASP A 85 -6.64 0.07 -22.84
N ASP A 86 -6.79 1.34 -23.21
CA ASP A 86 -5.69 2.31 -23.26
C ASP A 86 -5.01 2.48 -21.89
N GLY A 87 -5.81 2.51 -20.81
CA GLY A 87 -5.32 2.61 -19.45
C GLY A 87 -4.51 1.38 -19.04
N LYS A 88 -5.01 0.18 -19.39
CA LYS A 88 -4.31 -1.09 -19.14
C LYS A 88 -2.97 -1.14 -19.85
N LEU A 89 -2.93 -0.77 -21.14
CA LEU A 89 -1.69 -0.75 -21.92
C LEU A 89 -0.68 0.26 -21.35
N ALA A 90 -1.14 1.46 -21.00
CA ALA A 90 -0.30 2.49 -20.41
C ALA A 90 0.23 2.10 -19.02
N TYR A 91 -0.55 1.38 -18.22
CA TYR A 91 -0.12 0.81 -16.95
C TYR A 91 0.98 -0.23 -17.15
N GLN A 92 0.74 -1.23 -18.01
CA GLN A 92 1.70 -2.30 -18.30
C GLN A 92 3.05 -1.75 -18.79
N LYS A 93 3.03 -0.74 -19.67
CA LYS A 93 4.25 -0.08 -20.15
C LYS A 93 5.06 0.56 -19.02
N ARG A 94 4.41 1.22 -18.07
CA ARG A 94 5.09 1.86 -16.92
C ARG A 94 5.59 0.84 -15.91
N MET A 95 4.79 -0.20 -15.66
CA MET A 95 5.16 -1.32 -14.80
C MET A 95 6.42 -2.03 -15.31
N GLN A 96 6.53 -2.25 -16.63
CA GLN A 96 7.71 -2.88 -17.22
C GLN A 96 9.00 -2.09 -16.93
N CYS A 97 8.95 -0.76 -16.98
CA CYS A 97 10.11 0.07 -16.62
C CYS A 97 10.58 -0.15 -15.17
N VAL A 98 9.65 -0.34 -14.23
CA VAL A 98 9.98 -0.60 -12.82
C VAL A 98 10.56 -2.01 -12.66
N ILE A 99 10.00 -3.00 -13.36
CA ILE A 99 10.52 -4.37 -13.40
C ILE A 99 11.96 -4.38 -13.93
N ASP A 100 12.21 -3.70 -15.05
CA ASP A 100 13.54 -3.62 -15.66
C ASP A 100 14.55 -2.94 -14.73
N GLN A 101 14.14 -1.86 -14.06
CA GLN A 101 14.96 -1.20 -13.04
C GLN A 101 15.30 -2.15 -11.89
N ALA A 102 14.31 -2.88 -11.36
CA ALA A 102 14.51 -3.79 -10.24
C ALA A 102 15.45 -4.96 -10.61
N ASN A 103 15.28 -5.53 -11.80
CA ASN A 103 16.11 -6.62 -12.32
C ASN A 103 17.59 -6.22 -12.51
N ASN A 104 17.87 -4.93 -12.63
CA ASN A 104 19.24 -4.42 -12.77
C ASN A 104 19.96 -4.23 -11.42
N TYR A 105 19.27 -4.40 -10.29
CA TYR A 105 19.92 -4.35 -8.98
C TYR A 105 20.54 -5.70 -8.62
N THR A 106 21.81 -5.65 -8.19
CA THR A 106 22.46 -6.77 -7.49
C THR A 106 22.59 -6.46 -6.02
N VAL A 107 22.03 -7.30 -5.16
CA VAL A 107 22.23 -7.21 -3.70
C VAL A 107 23.56 -7.89 -3.35
N LYS A 108 24.51 -7.11 -2.83
CA LYS A 108 25.89 -7.57 -2.59
C LYS A 108 25.99 -8.74 -1.60
N ASP A 109 25.04 -8.85 -0.68
CA ASP A 109 25.07 -9.83 0.42
C ASP A 109 24.19 -11.07 0.18
N LEU A 110 23.63 -11.22 -1.03
CA LEU A 110 22.85 -12.40 -1.44
C LEU A 110 23.62 -13.32 -2.41
N LYS A 111 24.91 -13.04 -2.65
CA LYS A 111 25.80 -13.94 -3.39
C LYS A 111 26.37 -14.99 -2.42
N ASN A 112 25.79 -16.18 -2.44
CA ASN A 112 26.50 -17.40 -1.99
C ASN A 112 27.53 -17.81 -3.05
#